data_AF-A0AA39RMA7-F1
#
_entry.id   AF-A0AA39RMA7-F1
#
_cell.length_a   1.000
_cell.length_b   1.000
_cell.length_c   1.000
_cell.angle_alpha   90.00
_cell.angle_beta   90.00
_cell.angle_gamma   90.00
#
_symmetry.space_group_name_H-M   'P 1'
#
loop_
_entity.id
_entity.type
_entity.pdbx_description
1 polymer ?
#
loop_
_entity_poly.entity_id
_entity_poly.type
_entity_poly.pdbx_seq_one_letter_code
_entity_poly.pdbx_strand_id
1 'polypeptide(L)'
;MDSLVPAETPPPHAVCVPAPAQGHVNPMLKLAKLLNHKGFHITFVNTEYNHNRLLKSRGPDSLNGTPTFRFETIPDGLPPSDANVTQDVPSLCESIKKTCLAPFRQLLSKLNNTSSLNVPPVTCVVSDCIMGFTLKAAQELNIPNALLWPAGACAFMGILHYRTLIEKGLVPLKDPSDLTNGYLNTVIDWIPGMEGIKLKDLPTFIRTTDPDDFMMNFCLGEVENARNASALIFNTIYDLEGEILEAVSSTYPPIYTIGPLQLLLNHEISDDDNSLSGIKSNLWKEQPGCLECITLFNKLVNVAISQEATCTGGPEKNFRDTQLFCGVKSKAHDPIGNYASHRRGIGGVIKLIEKLFKRSQAMFSSGKTKRWDVLGGMDVHWRKAIGNGFESKGREAVESFGAFGFKETFVVEL
;
A
#
# COMPACT_ATOMS: atom_id res chain seq x y z
N MET A 1 45.48 11.35 -27.71
CA MET A 1 44.03 11.63 -27.63
C MET A 1 43.47 10.55 -26.73
N ASP A 2 43.52 10.79 -25.42
CA ASP A 2 42.90 9.88 -24.46
C ASP A 2 41.40 10.14 -24.53
N SER A 3 40.68 9.16 -25.05
CA SER A 3 39.22 9.15 -25.05
C SER A 3 38.75 9.15 -23.60
N LEU A 4 38.25 10.30 -23.15
CA LEU A 4 37.48 10.44 -21.91
C LEU A 4 36.29 9.49 -22.00
N VAL A 5 36.43 8.30 -21.42
CA VAL A 5 35.31 7.43 -21.10
C VAL A 5 34.41 8.25 -20.16
N PRO A 6 33.14 8.50 -20.49
CA PRO A 6 32.24 9.19 -19.57
C PRO A 6 32.22 8.43 -18.25
N ALA A 7 32.49 9.10 -17.14
CA ALA A 7 32.34 8.48 -15.82
C ALA A 7 30.91 7.96 -15.71
N GLU A 8 30.73 6.65 -15.54
CA GLU A 8 29.41 6.05 -15.37
C GLU A 8 28.72 6.74 -14.19
N THR A 9 27.52 7.29 -14.43
CA THR A 9 26.72 7.87 -13.37
C THR A 9 26.35 6.77 -12.38
N PRO A 10 26.59 6.94 -11.07
CA PRO A 10 26.26 5.91 -10.09
C PRO A 10 24.77 5.59 -10.13
N PRO A 11 24.37 4.33 -9.90
CA PRO A 11 22.96 3.94 -9.92
C PRO A 11 22.16 4.74 -8.87
N PRO A 12 20.89 5.07 -9.14
CA PRO A 12 20.05 5.74 -8.16
C PRO A 12 19.88 4.85 -6.93
N HIS A 13 19.82 5.47 -5.75
CA HIS A 13 19.74 4.76 -4.47
C HIS A 13 18.43 5.10 -3.78
N ALA A 14 17.58 4.09 -3.63
CA ALA A 14 16.34 4.18 -2.86
C ALA A 14 16.51 3.58 -1.47
N VAL A 15 16.14 4.36 -0.46
CA VAL A 15 15.96 3.87 0.92
C VAL A 15 14.49 3.56 1.14
N CYS A 16 14.16 2.26 1.29
CA CYS A 16 12.80 1.77 1.45
C CYS A 16 12.47 1.57 2.94
N VAL A 17 11.42 2.23 3.44
CA VAL A 17 11.07 2.25 4.86
C VAL A 17 9.62 1.77 5.08
N PRO A 18 9.37 0.46 5.21
CA PRO A 18 8.03 -0.04 5.54
C PRO A 18 7.61 0.31 6.97
N ALA A 19 6.31 0.38 7.22
CA ALA A 19 5.80 0.24 8.57
C ALA A 19 6.01 -1.19 9.10
N PRO A 20 6.29 -1.38 10.40
CA PRO A 20 6.68 -2.66 10.98
C PRO A 20 5.53 -3.66 11.19
N ALA A 21 4.61 -3.78 10.23
CA ALA A 21 3.56 -4.80 10.19
C ALA A 21 3.60 -5.59 8.87
N GLN A 22 3.26 -6.88 8.89
CA GLN A 22 3.38 -7.78 7.73
C GLN A 22 2.68 -7.22 6.47
N GLY A 23 1.49 -6.66 6.63
CA GLY A 23 0.71 -6.05 5.54
C GLY A 23 1.38 -4.84 4.87
N HIS A 24 2.34 -4.21 5.55
CA HIS A 24 3.09 -3.04 5.07
C HIS A 24 4.48 -3.46 4.53
N VAL A 25 5.18 -4.34 5.25
CA VAL A 25 6.49 -4.88 4.83
C VAL A 25 6.39 -5.62 3.50
N ASN A 26 5.32 -6.41 3.29
CA ASN A 26 5.11 -7.17 2.06
C ASN A 26 5.08 -6.30 0.80
N PRO A 27 4.13 -5.35 0.63
CA PRO A 27 4.07 -4.51 -0.56
C PRO A 27 5.34 -3.65 -0.72
N MET A 28 5.90 -3.12 0.36
CA MET A 28 7.16 -2.36 0.27
C MET A 28 8.32 -3.22 -0.24
N LEU A 29 8.47 -4.46 0.23
CA LEU A 29 9.51 -5.37 -0.26
C LEU A 29 9.31 -5.68 -1.75
N LYS A 30 8.06 -5.87 -2.19
CA LYS A 30 7.77 -6.12 -3.61
C LYS A 30 8.13 -4.92 -4.48
N LEU A 31 7.78 -3.71 -4.04
CA LEU A 31 8.16 -2.49 -4.72
C LEU A 31 9.69 -2.32 -4.75
N ALA A 32 10.38 -2.57 -3.64
CA ALA A 32 11.83 -2.49 -3.55
C ALA A 32 12.53 -3.45 -4.53
N LYS A 33 12.01 -4.67 -4.70
CA LYS A 33 12.52 -5.63 -5.70
C LYS A 33 12.31 -5.14 -7.14
N LEU A 34 11.13 -4.58 -7.44
CA LEU A 34 10.87 -3.98 -8.76
C LEU A 34 11.83 -2.81 -9.03
N LEU A 35 12.06 -1.94 -8.06
CA LEU A 35 13.02 -0.84 -8.17
C LEU A 35 14.45 -1.36 -8.39
N ASN A 36 14.87 -2.38 -7.65
CA ASN A 36 16.19 -2.99 -7.85
C ASN A 36 16.34 -3.58 -9.26
N HIS A 37 15.32 -4.28 -9.75
CA HIS A 37 15.30 -4.80 -11.11
C HIS A 37 15.35 -3.68 -12.18
N LYS A 38 14.86 -2.47 -11.86
CA LYS A 38 15.01 -1.27 -12.71
C LYS A 38 16.33 -0.52 -12.51
N GLY A 39 17.30 -1.11 -11.81
CA GLY A 39 18.67 -0.58 -11.69
C GLY A 39 18.92 0.27 -10.44
N PHE A 40 18.00 0.31 -9.48
CA PHE A 40 18.24 1.01 -8.22
C PHE A 40 19.12 0.19 -7.27
N HIS A 41 20.03 0.87 -6.58
CA HIS A 41 20.59 0.36 -5.33
C HIS A 41 19.53 0.51 -4.23
N ILE A 42 19.26 -0.57 -3.50
CA ILE A 42 18.25 -0.59 -2.45
C ILE A 42 18.89 -0.72 -1.08
N THR A 43 18.47 0.17 -0.17
CA THR A 43 18.60 -0.06 1.27
C THR A 43 17.22 -0.23 1.87
N PHE A 44 16.89 -1.44 2.31
CA PHE A 44 15.63 -1.76 2.96
C PHE A 44 15.78 -1.63 4.48
N VAL A 45 15.02 -0.73 5.10
CA VAL A 45 15.17 -0.40 6.53
C VAL A 45 14.12 -1.15 7.34
N ASN A 46 14.57 -2.06 8.18
CA ASN A 46 13.70 -2.72 9.17
C ASN A 46 13.75 -1.98 10.51
N THR A 47 12.73 -2.17 11.34
CA THR A 47 12.93 -1.97 12.78
C THR A 47 13.81 -3.09 13.33
N GLU A 48 14.61 -2.82 14.35
CA GLU A 48 15.45 -3.85 15.01
C GLU A 48 14.60 -5.06 15.45
N TYR A 49 13.40 -4.81 15.99
CA TYR A 49 12.45 -5.85 16.36
C TYR A 49 12.06 -6.75 15.19
N ASN A 50 11.58 -6.17 14.07
CA ASN A 50 11.19 -6.97 12.90
C ASN A 50 12.39 -7.61 12.19
N HIS A 51 13.56 -6.98 12.21
CA HIS A 51 14.78 -7.57 11.70
C HIS A 51 15.09 -8.88 12.45
N ASN A 52 15.04 -8.86 13.78
CA ASN A 52 15.21 -10.05 14.61
C ASN A 52 14.13 -11.11 14.35
N ARG A 53 12.87 -10.70 14.13
CA ARG A 53 11.80 -11.63 13.78
C ARG A 53 12.03 -12.33 12.44
N LEU A 54 12.52 -11.61 11.43
CA LEU A 54 12.87 -12.20 10.12
C LEU A 54 14.00 -13.22 10.26
N LEU A 55 15.03 -12.92 11.03
CA LEU A 55 16.11 -13.87 11.32
C LEU A 55 15.60 -15.13 12.04
N LYS A 56 14.69 -14.96 13.01
CA LYS A 56 14.06 -16.08 13.74
C LYS A 56 13.17 -16.93 12.82
N SER A 57 12.40 -16.33 11.92
CA SER A 57 11.44 -17.05 11.06
C SER A 57 12.08 -17.69 9.83
N ARG A 58 13.12 -17.07 9.27
CA ARG A 58 13.72 -17.46 7.98
C ARG A 58 15.18 -17.91 8.06
N GLY A 59 15.82 -17.76 9.21
CA GLY A 59 17.22 -18.14 9.43
C GLY A 59 18.21 -16.98 9.32
N PRO A 60 19.46 -17.17 9.78
CA PRO A 60 20.48 -16.12 9.89
C PRO A 60 20.83 -15.47 8.55
N ASP A 61 20.77 -16.24 7.45
CA ASP A 61 21.13 -15.75 6.11
C ASP A 61 19.98 -15.04 5.39
N SER A 62 18.79 -14.96 5.99
CA SER A 62 17.59 -14.41 5.34
C SER A 62 17.68 -12.91 5.02
N LEU A 63 18.61 -12.22 5.67
CA LEU A 63 18.89 -10.79 5.49
C LEU A 63 20.28 -10.57 4.86
N ASN A 64 20.90 -11.64 4.36
CA ASN A 64 22.04 -11.52 3.46
C ASN A 64 21.52 -10.96 2.13
N GLY A 65 21.78 -9.67 1.94
CA GLY A 65 21.42 -8.96 0.72
C GLY A 65 22.23 -9.39 -0.51
N THR A 66 22.08 -8.64 -1.59
CA THR A 66 22.94 -8.67 -2.78
C THR A 66 23.83 -7.42 -2.80
N PRO A 67 24.82 -7.32 -3.71
CA PRO A 67 25.62 -6.10 -3.83
C PRO A 67 24.79 -4.82 -4.03
N THR A 68 23.60 -4.93 -4.62
CA THR A 68 22.70 -3.80 -4.91
C THR A 68 21.44 -3.78 -4.04
N PHE A 69 21.28 -4.73 -3.10
CA PHE A 69 20.11 -4.81 -2.24
C PHE A 69 20.57 -5.18 -0.83
N ARG A 70 20.48 -4.26 0.13
CA ARG A 70 20.91 -4.52 1.51
C ARG A 70 19.84 -4.16 2.52
N PHE A 71 20.03 -4.65 3.74
CA PHE A 71 19.19 -4.34 4.89
C PHE A 71 19.96 -3.47 5.89
N GLU A 72 19.28 -2.47 6.43
CA GLU A 72 19.75 -1.69 7.59
C GLU A 72 18.64 -1.68 8.64
N THR A 73 18.96 -1.24 9.85
CA THR A 73 17.99 -1.18 10.96
C THR A 73 17.94 0.19 11.60
N ILE A 74 16.77 0.49 12.16
CA ILE A 74 16.57 1.56 13.14
C ILE A 74 15.82 1.01 14.36
N PRO A 75 16.00 1.56 15.56
CA PRO A 75 15.17 1.22 16.71
C PRO A 75 13.72 1.70 16.48
N ASP A 76 12.75 0.93 16.96
CA ASP A 76 11.32 1.33 16.96
C ASP A 76 10.92 2.14 18.19
N GLY A 77 11.83 2.28 19.17
CA GLY A 77 11.65 3.05 20.41
C GLY A 77 10.83 2.36 21.49
N LEU A 78 10.40 1.12 21.26
CA LEU A 78 9.70 0.31 22.27
C LEU A 78 10.71 -0.48 23.14
N PRO A 79 10.32 -0.90 24.35
CA PRO A 79 11.17 -1.76 25.18
C PRO A 79 11.55 -3.05 24.43
N PRO A 80 12.78 -3.56 24.62
CA PRO A 80 13.19 -4.83 24.01
C PRO A 80 12.22 -5.95 24.36
N SER A 81 11.85 -6.74 23.36
CA SER A 81 10.94 -7.86 23.50
C SER A 81 11.42 -9.04 22.65
N ASP A 82 11.43 -10.22 23.25
CA ASP A 82 11.69 -11.47 22.55
C ASP A 82 10.43 -12.13 22.01
N ALA A 83 9.25 -11.54 22.25
CA ALA A 83 8.00 -12.04 21.72
C ALA A 83 8.07 -12.11 20.19
N ASN A 84 7.50 -13.15 19.60
CA ASN A 84 7.44 -13.31 18.15
C ASN A 84 6.02 -13.04 17.64
N VAL A 85 5.51 -11.83 17.90
CA VAL A 85 4.14 -11.41 17.58
C VAL A 85 4.15 -9.99 17.02
N THR A 86 3.02 -9.54 16.47
CA THR A 86 2.87 -8.12 16.13
C THR A 86 2.83 -7.28 17.40
N GLN A 87 3.61 -6.19 17.46
CA GLN A 87 3.58 -5.25 18.58
C GLN A 87 2.23 -4.54 18.66
N ASP A 88 1.88 -4.03 19.84
CA ASP A 88 0.68 -3.22 20.03
C ASP A 88 0.68 -2.02 19.09
N VAL A 89 -0.32 -1.94 18.21
CA VAL A 89 -0.35 -0.99 17.09
C VAL A 89 -0.37 0.47 17.57
N PRO A 90 -1.22 0.87 18.53
CA PRO A 90 -1.19 2.24 19.06
C PRO A 90 0.15 2.62 19.68
N SER A 91 0.69 1.78 20.57
CA SER A 91 1.99 2.03 21.21
C SER A 91 3.11 2.16 20.18
N LEU A 92 3.10 1.33 19.14
CA LEU A 92 4.08 1.35 18.06
C LEU A 92 3.97 2.62 17.22
N CYS A 93 2.76 3.05 16.84
CA CYS A 93 2.55 4.30 16.10
C CYS A 93 3.00 5.52 16.91
N GLU A 94 2.71 5.53 18.22
CA GLU A 94 3.17 6.58 19.12
C GLU A 94 4.69 6.63 19.22
N SER A 95 5.32 5.46 19.39
CA SER A 95 6.77 5.35 19.47
C SER A 95 7.46 5.77 18.17
N ILE A 96 6.96 5.32 17.02
CA ILE A 96 7.47 5.71 15.69
C ILE A 96 7.48 7.23 15.53
N LYS A 97 6.34 7.88 15.85
CA LYS A 97 6.18 9.33 15.77
C LYS A 97 7.20 10.09 16.64
N LYS A 98 7.51 9.56 17.83
CA LYS A 98 8.37 10.22 18.82
C LYS A 98 9.86 9.95 18.63
N THR A 99 10.23 8.75 18.19
CA THR A 99 11.59 8.23 18.37
C THR A 99 12.36 7.97 17.08
N CYS A 100 11.68 7.65 15.97
CA CYS A 100 12.36 7.16 14.75
C CYS A 100 13.06 8.25 13.93
N LEU A 101 12.73 9.53 14.12
CA LEU A 101 13.31 10.63 13.34
C LEU A 101 14.84 10.71 13.48
N ALA A 102 15.35 10.75 14.72
CA ALA A 102 16.77 10.95 14.96
C ALA A 102 17.64 9.78 14.46
N PRO A 103 17.31 8.50 14.74
CA PRO A 103 18.03 7.36 14.19
C PRO A 103 17.98 7.30 12.66
N PHE A 104 16.83 7.58 12.04
CA PHE A 104 16.72 7.55 10.59
C PHE A 104 17.55 8.65 9.91
N ARG A 105 17.58 9.86 10.49
CA ARG A 105 18.45 10.94 10.02
C ARG A 105 19.93 10.57 10.11
N GLN A 106 20.34 9.90 11.19
CA GLN A 106 21.70 9.38 11.34
C GLN A 106 22.01 8.32 10.27
N LEU A 107 21.06 7.42 9.99
CA LEU A 107 21.19 6.44 8.92
C LEU A 107 21.37 7.10 7.55
N LEU A 108 20.51 8.05 7.16
CA LEU A 108 20.66 8.77 5.88
C LEU A 108 22.02 9.48 5.77
N SER A 109 22.47 10.12 6.85
CA SER A 109 23.79 10.75 6.92
C SER A 109 24.93 9.73 6.75
N LYS A 110 24.85 8.58 7.42
CA LYS A 110 25.80 7.48 7.28
C LYS A 110 25.86 7.02 5.82
N LEU A 111 24.71 6.76 5.19
CA LEU A 111 24.64 6.27 3.82
C LEU A 111 25.22 7.26 2.79
N ASN A 112 25.05 8.56 3.01
CA ASN A 112 25.62 9.59 2.14
C ASN A 112 27.13 9.80 2.31
N ASN A 113 27.68 9.46 3.49
CA ASN A 113 29.11 9.62 3.78
C ASN A 113 29.94 8.37 3.43
N THR A 114 29.31 7.25 3.07
CA THR A 114 29.98 5.97 2.77
C THR A 114 30.52 5.85 1.34
N SER A 115 31.04 6.94 0.76
CA SER A 115 31.68 6.95 -0.57
C SER A 115 32.83 5.93 -0.75
N SER A 116 33.28 5.30 0.33
CA SER A 116 34.32 4.27 0.39
C SER A 116 33.84 2.81 0.32
N LEU A 117 32.52 2.54 0.28
CA LEU A 117 31.95 1.17 0.41
C LEU A 117 31.21 0.64 -0.84
N ASN A 118 31.49 1.14 -2.06
CA ASN A 118 30.76 0.78 -3.29
C ASN A 118 29.24 1.02 -3.21
N VAL A 119 28.83 1.97 -2.37
CA VAL A 119 27.44 2.32 -2.12
C VAL A 119 27.19 3.72 -2.69
N PRO A 120 26.24 3.90 -3.62
CA PRO A 120 25.90 5.22 -4.13
C PRO A 120 25.27 6.10 -3.03
N PRO A 121 25.41 7.45 -3.10
CA PRO A 121 24.68 8.37 -2.25
C PRO A 121 23.16 8.17 -2.37
N VAL A 122 22.41 8.44 -1.31
CA VAL A 122 20.95 8.32 -1.30
C VAL A 122 20.34 9.35 -2.26
N THR A 123 19.59 8.90 -3.25
CA THR A 123 18.93 9.78 -4.22
C THR A 123 17.44 9.93 -3.94
N CYS A 124 16.80 8.98 -3.25
CA CYS A 124 15.40 9.07 -2.86
C CYS A 124 15.07 8.19 -1.65
N VAL A 125 13.97 8.53 -0.98
CA VAL A 125 13.32 7.71 0.04
C VAL A 125 11.98 7.22 -0.52
N VAL A 126 11.65 5.96 -0.24
CA VAL A 126 10.32 5.40 -0.47
C VAL A 126 9.83 4.86 0.87
N SER A 127 8.93 5.57 1.52
CA SER A 127 8.46 5.21 2.87
C SER A 127 6.98 4.86 2.87
N ASP A 128 6.57 4.07 3.85
CA ASP A 128 5.15 3.86 4.12
C ASP A 128 4.48 5.17 4.57
N CYS A 129 3.22 5.40 4.20
CA CYS A 129 2.48 6.59 4.58
C CYS A 129 2.39 6.80 6.10
N ILE A 130 2.44 5.75 6.93
CA ILE A 130 2.38 5.91 8.39
C ILE A 130 3.75 6.17 9.03
N MET A 131 4.81 6.23 8.22
CA MET A 131 6.18 6.51 8.65
C MET A 131 6.51 7.99 8.42
N GLY A 132 5.61 8.91 8.78
CA GLY A 132 5.69 10.34 8.46
C GLY A 132 6.97 11.06 8.92
N PHE A 133 7.69 10.53 9.91
CA PHE A 133 9.00 11.07 10.31
C PHE A 133 10.02 11.10 9.16
N THR A 134 9.87 10.21 8.18
CA THR A 134 10.75 10.10 7.01
C THR A 134 10.66 11.33 6.11
N LEU A 135 9.49 11.97 5.99
CA LEU A 135 9.30 13.21 5.23
C LEU A 135 10.21 14.31 5.78
N LYS A 136 10.20 14.50 7.09
CA LYS A 136 11.03 15.50 7.76
C LYS A 136 12.52 15.22 7.58
N ALA A 137 12.95 13.97 7.80
CA ALA A 137 14.35 13.58 7.62
C ALA A 137 14.84 13.77 6.17
N ALA A 138 14.02 13.40 5.19
CA ALA A 138 14.35 13.56 3.78
C ALA A 138 14.39 15.04 3.38
N GLN A 139 13.46 15.85 3.87
CA GLN A 139 13.43 17.30 3.66
C GLN A 139 14.69 17.99 4.20
N GLU A 140 15.15 17.64 5.40
CA GLU A 140 16.39 18.19 6.00
C GLU A 140 17.63 17.95 5.13
N LEU A 141 17.61 16.92 4.28
CA LEU A 141 18.70 16.55 3.38
C LEU A 141 18.42 16.86 1.90
N ASN A 142 17.29 17.51 1.60
CA ASN A 142 16.81 17.77 0.22
C ASN A 142 16.70 16.50 -0.64
N ILE A 143 16.30 15.38 -0.03
CA ILE A 143 16.07 14.10 -0.70
C ILE A 143 14.57 13.97 -1.00
N PRO A 144 14.16 13.64 -2.24
CA PRO A 144 12.74 13.37 -2.54
C PRO A 144 12.25 12.14 -1.76
N ASN A 145 11.03 12.21 -1.23
CA ASN A 145 10.39 11.12 -0.51
C ASN A 145 9.04 10.78 -1.12
N ALA A 146 8.90 9.58 -1.69
CA ALA A 146 7.64 9.05 -2.18
C ALA A 146 6.99 8.17 -1.10
N LEU A 147 5.67 8.34 -0.91
CA LEU A 147 4.94 7.54 0.07
C LEU A 147 4.19 6.38 -0.59
N LEU A 148 4.37 5.17 -0.05
CA LEU A 148 3.57 4.00 -0.41
C LEU A 148 2.36 3.90 0.52
N TRP A 149 1.16 3.89 -0.07
CA TRP A 149 -0.06 3.46 0.59
C TRP A 149 -0.33 1.98 0.25
N PRO A 150 -0.18 1.06 1.22
CA PRO A 150 -0.26 -0.38 0.94
C PRO A 150 -1.70 -0.91 0.82
N ALA A 151 -2.70 -0.16 1.27
CA ALA A 151 -4.12 -0.52 1.19
C ALA A 151 -4.78 0.06 -0.08
N GLY A 152 -6.10 -0.15 -0.24
CA GLY A 152 -6.87 0.44 -1.34
C GLY A 152 -6.93 1.97 -1.26
N ALA A 153 -7.02 2.64 -2.40
CA ALA A 153 -7.19 4.10 -2.46
C ALA A 153 -8.45 4.56 -1.72
N CYS A 154 -9.50 3.73 -1.70
CA CYS A 154 -10.71 3.98 -0.91
C CYS A 154 -10.45 4.13 0.60
N ALA A 155 -9.51 3.37 1.17
CA ALA A 155 -9.17 3.48 2.59
C ALA A 155 -8.45 4.80 2.90
N PHE A 156 -7.57 5.25 1.99
CA PHE A 156 -6.93 6.56 2.07
C PHE A 156 -7.97 7.69 1.99
N MET A 157 -8.91 7.58 1.05
CA MET A 157 -10.01 8.53 0.88
C MET A 157 -10.93 8.57 2.11
N GLY A 158 -11.22 7.43 2.71
CA GLY A 158 -11.99 7.36 3.95
C GLY A 158 -11.33 8.13 5.10
N ILE A 159 -10.01 7.98 5.29
CA ILE A 159 -9.25 8.69 6.34
C ILE A 159 -9.16 10.19 6.01
N LEU A 160 -8.97 10.55 4.74
CA LEU A 160 -8.95 11.94 4.28
C LEU A 160 -10.20 12.71 4.72
N HIS A 161 -11.35 12.03 4.78
CA HIS A 161 -12.62 12.63 5.17
C HIS A 161 -12.95 12.55 6.66
N TYR A 162 -12.02 12.10 7.52
CA TYR A 162 -12.24 12.10 8.97
C TYR A 162 -12.59 13.48 9.52
N ARG A 163 -11.92 14.55 9.07
CA ARG A 163 -12.28 15.92 9.49
C ARG A 163 -13.71 16.28 9.12
N THR A 164 -14.16 15.93 7.91
CA THR A 164 -15.54 16.20 7.47
C THR A 164 -16.57 15.38 8.25
N LEU A 165 -16.23 14.14 8.64
CA LEU A 165 -17.09 13.32 9.51
C LEU A 165 -17.25 13.97 10.90
N ILE A 166 -16.17 14.55 11.44
CA ILE A 166 -16.19 15.30 12.70
C ILE A 166 -17.04 16.56 12.58
N GLU A 167 -16.84 17.36 11.53
CA GLU A 167 -17.60 18.60 11.27
C GLU A 167 -19.10 18.34 11.11
N LYS A 168 -19.48 17.18 10.53
CA LYS A 168 -20.87 16.74 10.41
C LYS A 168 -21.43 16.11 11.69
N GLY A 169 -20.63 15.99 12.74
CA GLY A 169 -21.04 15.42 14.04
C GLY A 169 -21.36 13.92 13.98
N LEU A 170 -20.78 13.21 13.00
CA LEU A 170 -20.96 11.76 12.85
C LEU A 170 -20.02 10.98 13.76
N VAL A 171 -18.85 11.54 14.04
CA VAL A 171 -17.81 11.00 14.93
C VAL A 171 -17.14 12.13 15.75
N PRO A 172 -16.55 11.85 16.92
CA PRO A 172 -16.58 10.57 17.63
C PRO A 172 -18.01 10.13 17.96
N LEU A 173 -18.19 8.82 18.16
CA LEU A 173 -19.47 8.23 18.53
C LEU A 173 -19.95 8.83 19.86
N LYS A 174 -21.27 9.02 20.00
CA LYS A 174 -21.82 9.68 21.19
C LYS A 174 -21.93 8.72 22.36
N ASP A 175 -22.22 7.45 22.07
CA ASP A 175 -22.40 6.41 23.06
C ASP A 175 -21.77 5.09 22.57
N PRO A 176 -21.16 4.27 23.46
CA PRO A 176 -20.62 2.96 23.06
C PRO A 176 -21.65 2.03 22.39
N SER A 177 -22.94 2.20 22.67
CA SER A 177 -24.01 1.46 22.00
C SER A 177 -24.13 1.77 20.51
N ASP A 178 -23.57 2.89 20.01
CA ASP A 178 -23.53 3.21 18.58
C ASP A 178 -22.79 2.13 17.75
N LEU A 179 -21.93 1.35 18.40
CA LEU A 179 -21.24 0.21 17.78
C LEU A 179 -22.18 -0.96 17.44
N THR A 180 -23.33 -1.09 18.12
CA THR A 180 -24.22 -2.26 18.02
C THR A 180 -25.68 -1.92 17.72
N ASN A 181 -26.11 -0.68 17.98
CA ASN A 181 -27.49 -0.22 17.82
C ASN A 181 -27.89 0.07 16.35
N GLY A 182 -26.98 -0.12 15.41
CA GLY A 182 -27.19 0.12 13.98
C GLY A 182 -26.76 1.51 13.50
N TYR A 183 -26.29 2.41 14.36
CA TYR A 183 -25.80 3.75 13.99
C TYR A 183 -24.69 3.70 12.93
N LEU A 184 -23.80 2.70 12.98
CA LEU A 184 -22.77 2.51 11.95
C LEU A 184 -23.33 2.17 10.55
N ASN A 185 -24.63 1.92 10.39
CA ASN A 185 -25.27 1.81 9.07
C ASN A 185 -25.64 3.16 8.45
N THR A 186 -25.35 4.29 9.12
CA THR A 186 -25.52 5.63 8.58
C THR A 186 -24.81 5.73 7.23
N VAL A 187 -25.57 6.11 6.20
CA VAL A 187 -25.10 6.22 4.82
C VAL A 187 -24.31 7.52 4.66
N ILE A 188 -23.20 7.43 3.94
CA ILE A 188 -22.32 8.53 3.58
C ILE A 188 -22.33 8.62 2.05
N ASP A 189 -22.94 9.68 1.53
CA ASP A 189 -23.23 9.88 0.10
C ASP A 189 -22.42 11.03 -0.52
N TRP A 190 -21.47 11.58 0.22
CA TRP A 190 -20.73 12.80 -0.17
C TRP A 190 -19.21 12.61 -0.25
N ILE A 191 -18.68 11.41 0.02
CA ILE A 191 -17.26 11.12 -0.20
C ILE A 191 -17.06 10.78 -1.69
N PRO A 192 -16.25 11.55 -2.43
CA PRO A 192 -16.05 11.34 -3.86
C PRO A 192 -15.58 9.92 -4.21
N GLY A 193 -16.29 9.28 -5.14
CA GLY A 193 -15.97 7.91 -5.59
C GLY A 193 -16.30 6.83 -4.56
N MET A 194 -17.00 7.18 -3.48
CA MET A 194 -17.44 6.28 -2.41
C MET A 194 -18.88 6.61 -1.97
N GLU A 195 -19.73 7.06 -2.88
CA GLU A 195 -21.11 7.42 -2.59
C GLU A 195 -21.92 6.18 -2.16
N GLY A 196 -22.64 6.30 -1.05
CA GLY A 196 -23.53 5.25 -0.56
C GLY A 196 -22.87 4.23 0.37
N ILE A 197 -21.58 4.39 0.69
CA ILE A 197 -20.94 3.60 1.76
C ILE A 197 -21.61 3.89 3.10
N LYS A 198 -21.39 3.02 4.07
CA LYS A 198 -21.85 3.22 5.45
C LYS A 198 -20.70 3.60 6.35
N LEU A 199 -20.98 4.23 7.49
CA LEU A 199 -19.97 4.55 8.50
C LEU A 199 -19.15 3.31 8.95
N LYS A 200 -19.77 2.12 8.97
CA LYS A 200 -19.07 0.85 9.24
C LYS A 200 -18.09 0.43 8.13
N ASP A 201 -18.21 0.93 6.91
CA ASP A 201 -17.34 0.54 5.80
C ASP A 201 -16.01 1.34 5.81
N LEU A 202 -15.95 2.42 6.60
CA LEU A 202 -14.74 3.21 6.82
C LEU A 202 -13.75 2.52 7.78
N PRO A 203 -12.45 2.88 7.73
CA PRO A 203 -11.43 2.26 8.60
C PRO A 203 -11.77 2.41 10.09
N THR A 204 -11.56 1.34 10.86
CA THR A 204 -12.16 1.19 12.20
C THR A 204 -11.67 2.17 13.24
N PHE A 205 -10.52 2.83 13.05
CA PHE A 205 -10.01 3.84 13.98
C PHE A 205 -10.96 5.04 14.17
N ILE A 206 -11.91 5.24 13.25
CA ILE A 206 -12.94 6.28 13.38
C ILE A 206 -14.05 5.90 14.39
N ARG A 207 -14.11 4.64 14.84
CA ARG A 207 -15.15 4.08 15.71
C ARG A 207 -14.78 4.23 17.19
N THR A 208 -14.56 5.47 17.60
CA THR A 208 -14.18 5.84 18.97
C THR A 208 -15.20 6.81 19.57
N THR A 209 -15.38 6.76 20.88
CA THR A 209 -16.15 7.78 21.63
C THR A 209 -15.25 8.89 22.17
N ASP A 210 -13.94 8.75 22.05
CA ASP A 210 -12.96 9.71 22.54
C ASP A 210 -12.66 10.75 21.44
N PRO A 211 -12.96 12.05 21.65
CA PRO A 211 -12.62 13.10 20.70
C PRO A 211 -11.10 13.25 20.50
N ASP A 212 -10.30 12.84 21.49
CA ASP A 212 -8.84 12.95 21.48
C ASP A 212 -8.17 11.60 21.15
N ASP A 213 -8.91 10.63 20.61
CA ASP A 213 -8.42 9.29 20.29
C ASP A 213 -7.12 9.36 19.47
N PHE A 214 -6.08 8.72 20.01
CA PHE A 214 -4.74 8.79 19.44
C PHE A 214 -4.70 8.24 18.01
N MET A 215 -5.36 7.10 17.74
CA MET A 215 -5.25 6.44 16.43
C MET A 215 -6.05 7.18 15.37
N MET A 216 -7.22 7.71 15.71
CA MET A 216 -7.98 8.59 14.83
C MET A 216 -7.14 9.81 14.42
N ASN A 217 -6.56 10.51 15.40
CA ASN A 217 -5.74 11.71 15.18
C ASN A 217 -4.42 11.39 14.46
N PHE A 218 -3.82 10.24 14.74
CA PHE A 218 -2.62 9.76 14.04
C PHE A 218 -2.91 9.53 12.56
N CYS A 219 -3.94 8.74 12.22
CA CYS A 219 -4.29 8.47 10.82
C CYS A 219 -4.62 9.74 10.03
N LEU A 220 -5.39 10.65 10.62
CA LEU A 220 -5.69 11.95 10.01
C LEU A 220 -4.39 12.74 9.75
N GLY A 221 -3.51 12.82 10.75
CA GLY A 221 -2.23 13.52 10.63
C GLY A 221 -1.31 12.94 9.55
N GLU A 222 -1.23 11.61 9.43
CA GLU A 222 -0.39 10.96 8.39
C GLU A 222 -0.92 11.21 6.98
N VAL A 223 -2.25 11.19 6.78
CA VAL A 223 -2.86 11.54 5.48
C VAL A 223 -2.67 13.02 5.16
N GLU A 224 -2.76 13.92 6.13
CA GLU A 224 -2.44 15.34 5.92
C GLU A 224 -0.96 15.55 5.58
N ASN A 225 -0.06 14.86 6.28
CA ASN A 225 1.38 14.91 6.03
C ASN A 225 1.74 14.41 4.64
N ALA A 226 0.96 13.49 4.06
CA ALA A 226 1.18 12.95 2.72
C ALA A 226 1.15 14.02 1.61
N ARG A 227 0.58 15.21 1.88
CA ARG A 227 0.65 16.37 0.97
C ARG A 227 2.08 16.90 0.76
N ASN A 228 2.98 16.63 1.71
CA ASN A 228 4.38 17.06 1.65
C ASN A 228 5.29 16.05 0.94
N ALA A 229 4.74 14.92 0.48
CA ALA A 229 5.50 13.93 -0.26
C ALA A 229 5.89 14.44 -1.66
N SER A 230 6.93 13.86 -2.24
CA SER A 230 7.27 14.08 -3.65
C SER A 230 6.32 13.33 -4.60
N ALA A 231 5.73 12.22 -4.13
CA ALA A 231 4.75 11.42 -4.86
C ALA A 231 3.99 10.50 -3.91
N LEU A 232 2.81 10.05 -4.32
CA LEU A 232 2.07 8.96 -3.68
C LEU A 232 2.04 7.73 -4.58
N ILE A 233 2.26 6.57 -4.01
CA ILE A 233 2.23 5.27 -4.70
C ILE A 233 1.10 4.46 -4.09
N PHE A 234 0.17 4.00 -4.92
CA PHE A 234 -0.91 3.10 -4.53
C PHE A 234 -0.69 1.73 -5.18
N ASN A 235 -0.81 0.66 -4.41
CA ASN A 235 -0.82 -0.72 -4.92
C ASN A 235 -2.21 -1.07 -5.48
N THR A 236 -2.61 -0.37 -6.53
CA THR A 236 -3.90 -0.51 -7.22
C THR A 236 -3.73 -0.29 -8.72
N ILE A 237 -4.82 -0.42 -9.48
CA ILE A 237 -4.89 -0.03 -10.90
C ILE A 237 -5.99 1.01 -11.09
N TYR A 238 -5.78 1.91 -12.04
CA TYR A 238 -6.75 2.97 -12.32
C TYR A 238 -8.14 2.41 -12.70
N ASP A 239 -8.21 1.32 -13.48
CA ASP A 239 -9.47 0.65 -13.82
C ASP A 239 -10.29 0.17 -12.61
N LEU A 240 -9.68 0.05 -11.43
CA LEU A 240 -10.34 -0.41 -10.21
C LEU A 240 -10.83 0.75 -9.32
N GLU A 241 -10.06 1.84 -9.21
CA GLU A 241 -10.31 2.93 -8.25
C GLU A 241 -10.19 4.33 -8.89
N GLY A 242 -10.42 4.45 -10.21
CA GLY A 242 -10.15 5.65 -11.01
C GLY A 242 -10.78 6.94 -10.46
N GLU A 243 -12.07 6.93 -10.14
CA GLU A 243 -12.77 8.11 -9.59
C GLU A 243 -12.15 8.60 -8.28
N ILE A 244 -11.77 7.67 -7.40
CA ILE A 244 -11.11 7.97 -6.12
C ILE A 244 -9.72 8.55 -6.39
N LEU A 245 -8.94 7.92 -7.27
CA LEU A 245 -7.59 8.36 -7.62
C LEU A 245 -7.60 9.76 -8.24
N GLU A 246 -8.57 10.08 -9.09
CA GLU A 246 -8.77 11.42 -9.64
C GLU A 246 -9.06 12.44 -8.53
N ALA A 247 -9.97 12.12 -7.62
CA ALA A 247 -10.30 13.00 -6.50
C ALA A 247 -9.08 13.26 -5.60
N VAL A 248 -8.27 12.23 -5.30
CA VAL A 248 -7.02 12.40 -4.54
C VAL A 248 -6.02 13.24 -5.35
N SER A 249 -5.86 12.99 -6.65
CA SER A 249 -4.89 13.69 -7.51
C SER A 249 -5.12 15.19 -7.60
N SER A 250 -6.36 15.65 -7.37
CA SER A 250 -6.71 17.07 -7.38
C SER A 250 -6.08 17.88 -6.24
N THR A 251 -5.68 17.24 -5.14
CA THR A 251 -5.15 17.94 -3.95
C THR A 251 -3.81 17.40 -3.42
N TYR A 252 -3.34 16.27 -3.93
CA TYR A 252 -2.11 15.62 -3.49
C TYR A 252 -0.99 15.72 -4.55
N PRO A 253 0.27 15.44 -4.16
CA PRO A 253 1.37 15.27 -5.10
C PRO A 253 1.08 14.21 -6.18
N PRO A 254 1.90 14.11 -7.24
CA PRO A 254 1.73 13.14 -8.30
C PRO A 254 1.48 11.72 -7.78
N ILE A 255 0.44 11.08 -8.31
CA ILE A 255 0.00 9.75 -7.90
C ILE A 255 0.44 8.71 -8.92
N TYR A 256 0.98 7.59 -8.43
CA TYR A 256 1.37 6.44 -9.23
C TYR A 256 0.62 5.19 -8.78
N THR A 257 -0.13 4.57 -9.68
CA THR A 257 -0.80 3.29 -9.46
C THR A 257 0.13 2.15 -9.87
N ILE A 258 0.88 1.60 -8.93
CA ILE A 258 1.86 0.52 -9.16
C ILE A 258 1.32 -0.76 -8.55
N GLY A 259 0.32 -1.35 -9.20
CA GLY A 259 -0.30 -2.57 -8.74
C GLY A 259 -0.90 -3.43 -9.87
N PRO A 260 -1.29 -4.68 -9.57
CA PRO A 260 -0.98 -5.41 -8.35
C PRO A 260 0.50 -5.83 -8.29
N LEU A 261 1.22 -5.45 -7.22
CA LEU A 261 2.68 -5.62 -7.12
C LEU A 261 3.16 -7.07 -7.32
N GLN A 262 2.39 -8.06 -6.88
CA GLN A 262 2.76 -9.47 -7.08
C GLN A 262 2.74 -9.88 -8.55
N LEU A 263 1.75 -9.41 -9.31
CA LEU A 263 1.63 -9.73 -10.72
C LEU A 263 2.75 -9.07 -11.52
N LEU A 264 3.10 -7.82 -11.16
CA LEU A 264 4.24 -7.11 -11.74
C LEU A 264 5.55 -7.85 -11.48
N LEU A 265 5.77 -8.32 -10.25
CA LEU A 265 6.97 -9.11 -9.94
C LEU A 265 7.08 -10.38 -10.78
N ASN A 266 6.00 -11.15 -10.86
CA ASN A 266 5.99 -12.40 -11.63
C ASN A 266 6.20 -12.17 -13.14
N HIS A 267 5.83 -10.99 -13.64
CA HIS A 267 5.97 -10.64 -15.04
C HIS A 267 7.37 -10.09 -15.38
N GLU A 268 7.90 -9.20 -14.53
CA GLU A 268 9.15 -8.49 -14.78
C GLU A 268 10.38 -9.30 -14.36
N ILE A 269 10.27 -10.08 -13.28
CA ILE A 269 11.37 -10.86 -12.73
C ILE A 269 11.12 -12.33 -13.07
N SER A 270 11.93 -12.86 -13.99
CA SER A 270 11.85 -14.27 -14.36
C SER A 270 12.11 -15.17 -13.16
N ASP A 271 11.45 -16.33 -13.10
CA ASP A 271 11.70 -17.35 -12.07
C ASP A 271 13.17 -17.82 -12.03
N ASP A 272 13.90 -17.68 -13.15
CA ASP A 272 15.32 -18.00 -13.28
C ASP A 272 16.26 -16.94 -12.65
N ASP A 273 15.76 -15.72 -12.39
CA ASP A 273 16.50 -14.66 -11.70
C ASP A 273 16.46 -14.91 -10.19
N ASN A 274 17.37 -15.78 -9.76
CA ASN A 274 17.50 -16.17 -8.37
C ASN A 274 18.14 -15.10 -7.46
N SER A 275 18.59 -13.96 -8.00
CA SER A 275 19.30 -12.96 -7.21
C SER A 275 18.44 -12.39 -6.07
N LEU A 276 17.12 -12.29 -6.28
CA LEU A 276 16.16 -11.75 -5.31
C LEU A 276 15.18 -12.80 -4.76
N SER A 277 15.26 -14.06 -5.19
CA SER A 277 14.30 -15.11 -4.79
C SER A 277 14.45 -15.53 -3.31
N GLY A 278 15.67 -15.44 -2.77
CA GLY A 278 15.99 -15.70 -1.36
C GLY A 278 15.47 -14.64 -0.39
N ILE A 279 15.35 -13.39 -0.85
CA ILE A 279 14.89 -12.24 -0.07
C ILE A 279 13.37 -12.32 0.09
N LYS A 280 12.86 -12.62 1.29
CA LYS A 280 11.41 -12.64 1.58
C LYS A 280 11.09 -11.95 2.91
N SER A 281 9.84 -11.56 3.11
CA SER A 281 9.37 -10.73 4.22
C SER A 281 8.52 -11.45 5.26
N ASN A 282 8.44 -12.78 5.25
CA ASN A 282 7.56 -13.53 6.15
C ASN A 282 8.06 -13.44 7.61
N LEU A 283 7.35 -12.70 8.46
CA LEU A 283 7.64 -12.58 9.91
C LEU A 283 7.24 -13.83 10.69
N TRP A 284 6.46 -14.72 10.06
CA TRP A 284 6.00 -15.99 10.61
C TRP A 284 6.68 -17.15 9.90
N LYS A 285 6.89 -18.25 10.64
CA LYS A 285 7.34 -19.50 10.04
C LYS A 285 6.21 -20.09 9.19
N GLU A 286 6.49 -20.33 7.91
CA GLU A 286 5.54 -20.92 6.99
C GLU A 286 5.14 -22.32 7.49
N GLN A 287 3.83 -22.56 7.61
CA GLN A 287 3.30 -23.88 7.97
C GLN A 287 2.90 -24.64 6.70
N PRO A 288 3.51 -25.81 6.42
CA PRO A 288 3.26 -26.54 5.18
C PRO A 288 1.78 -26.93 4.96
N GLY A 289 1.03 -27.18 6.04
CA GLY A 289 -0.38 -27.60 5.96
C GLY A 289 -1.37 -26.49 5.57
N CYS A 290 -0.98 -25.22 5.62
CA CYS A 290 -1.90 -24.12 5.27
C CYS A 290 -2.22 -24.06 3.76
N LEU A 291 -1.32 -24.56 2.91
CA LEU A 291 -1.54 -24.60 1.46
C LEU A 291 -2.61 -25.63 1.07
N GLU A 292 -2.69 -26.74 1.80
CA GLU A 292 -3.74 -27.75 1.62
C GLU A 292 -5.11 -27.18 1.96
N CYS A 293 -5.21 -26.39 3.04
CA CYS A 293 -6.42 -25.66 3.38
C CYS A 293 -6.85 -24.73 2.25
N ILE A 294 -5.99 -23.83 1.76
CA ILE A 294 -6.35 -22.87 0.70
C ILE A 294 -6.77 -23.58 -0.59
N THR A 295 -6.13 -24.71 -0.93
CA THR A 295 -6.46 -25.50 -2.12
C THR A 295 -7.81 -26.23 -1.97
N LEU A 296 -8.16 -26.69 -0.76
CA LEU A 296 -9.52 -27.17 -0.46
C LEU A 296 -10.55 -26.03 -0.45
N PHE A 297 -10.19 -24.85 0.07
CA PHE A 297 -11.06 -23.68 0.15
C PHE A 297 -11.41 -23.10 -1.23
N ASN A 298 -10.51 -23.18 -2.23
CA ASN A 298 -10.84 -22.77 -3.60
C ASN A 298 -11.87 -23.67 -4.30
N LYS A 299 -12.18 -24.87 -3.76
CA LYS A 299 -13.25 -25.75 -4.26
C LYS A 299 -14.62 -25.47 -3.61
N LEU A 300 -14.68 -24.73 -2.52
CA LEU A 300 -15.91 -24.39 -1.80
C LEU A 300 -15.93 -22.88 -1.57
N VAL A 301 -16.66 -22.17 -2.44
CA VAL A 301 -16.86 -20.73 -2.38
C VAL A 301 -17.22 -20.26 -0.97
N ASN A 302 -16.40 -19.34 -0.47
CA ASN A 302 -16.56 -18.39 0.66
C ASN A 302 -15.39 -18.52 1.63
N VAL A 303 -14.53 -17.49 1.65
CA VAL A 303 -13.60 -17.28 2.76
C VAL A 303 -13.73 -15.84 3.24
N ALA A 304 -14.16 -15.71 4.50
CA ALA A 304 -13.75 -14.63 5.36
C ALA A 304 -12.23 -14.73 5.52
N ILE A 305 -11.50 -13.80 4.91
CA ILE A 305 -10.06 -13.67 5.11
C ILE A 305 -9.86 -13.33 6.58
N SER A 306 -9.03 -14.09 7.30
CA SER A 306 -8.52 -13.66 8.59
C SER A 306 -7.78 -12.34 8.36
N GLN A 307 -8.37 -11.24 8.84
CA GLN A 307 -7.77 -9.91 8.83
C GLN A 307 -6.53 -9.91 9.74
N GLU A 308 -5.37 -10.30 9.20
CA GLU A 308 -4.09 -9.66 9.55
C GLU A 308 -3.64 -8.80 8.36
N ALA A 309 -4.57 -8.03 7.82
CA ALA A 309 -4.34 -7.14 6.70
C ALA A 309 -5.22 -5.89 6.81
N THR A 310 -5.19 -5.26 7.96
CA THR A 310 -5.47 -3.85 8.16
C THR A 310 -5.02 -3.53 9.58
N CYS A 311 -4.23 -2.48 9.78
CA CYS A 311 -4.21 -1.77 11.06
C CYS A 311 -5.61 -1.19 11.25
N THR A 312 -6.60 -2.02 11.55
CA THR A 312 -7.96 -1.62 11.93
C THR A 312 -8.17 -2.31 13.24
N GLY A 313 -7.71 -1.64 14.31
CA GLY A 313 -7.73 -2.17 15.66
C GLY A 313 -9.12 -2.64 16.05
N GLY A 314 -9.18 -3.90 16.49
CA GLY A 314 -10.18 -4.40 17.41
C GLY A 314 -9.45 -5.09 18.56
N PRO A 315 -9.96 -5.03 19.81
CA PRO A 315 -9.30 -5.68 20.93
C PRO A 315 -9.44 -7.21 20.80
N GLU A 316 -8.35 -7.90 20.48
CA GLU A 316 -8.28 -9.36 20.55
C GLU A 316 -8.13 -9.82 22.01
N LYS A 317 -9.26 -9.95 22.71
CA LYS A 317 -9.37 -10.88 23.85
C LYS A 317 -10.29 -12.01 23.43
N ASN A 318 -9.70 -13.08 22.84
CA ASN A 318 -10.12 -14.50 22.92
C ASN A 318 -9.73 -15.34 21.69
N PHE A 319 -8.44 -15.41 21.35
CA PHE A 319 -7.92 -16.46 20.44
C PHE A 319 -7.22 -17.58 21.22
N ARG A 320 -7.93 -18.20 22.17
CA ARG A 320 -7.44 -19.44 22.83
C ARG A 320 -8.21 -20.71 22.48
N ASP A 321 -9.36 -20.65 21.79
CA ASP A 321 -10.17 -21.85 21.53
C ASP A 321 -10.71 -21.93 20.09
N THR A 322 -9.84 -21.84 19.08
CA THR A 322 -10.20 -22.35 17.74
C THR A 322 -9.57 -23.73 17.55
N GLN A 323 -10.24 -24.77 18.07
CA GLN A 323 -10.01 -26.14 17.64
C GLN A 323 -10.34 -26.24 16.14
N LEU A 324 -9.32 -26.44 15.31
CA LEU A 324 -9.51 -26.96 13.96
C LEU A 324 -10.10 -28.37 14.06
N PHE A 325 -11.41 -28.48 13.88
CA PHE A 325 -12.07 -29.79 13.74
C PHE A 325 -11.72 -30.38 12.37
N CYS A 326 -10.66 -31.17 12.34
CA CYS A 326 -10.46 -32.19 11.32
C CYS A 326 -11.17 -33.46 11.82
N GLY A 327 -12.41 -33.71 11.37
CA GLY A 327 -13.21 -34.85 11.82
C GLY A 327 -14.04 -35.46 10.68
N VAL A 328 -13.64 -36.65 10.24
CA VAL A 328 -14.42 -37.49 9.32
C VAL A 328 -15.33 -38.44 10.11
N LYS A 329 -16.58 -38.55 9.62
CA LYS A 329 -17.63 -39.61 9.75
C LYS A 329 -18.85 -39.41 10.69
N SER A 330 -19.98 -39.17 10.00
CA SER A 330 -21.31 -39.85 10.01
C SER A 330 -22.20 -39.86 11.26
N LYS A 331 -23.41 -39.29 11.19
CA LYS A 331 -24.69 -39.89 10.73
C LYS A 331 -25.85 -38.88 10.93
N ALA A 332 -26.85 -39.00 10.05
CA ALA A 332 -28.13 -38.31 9.90
C ALA A 332 -28.84 -37.74 11.15
N HIS A 333 -29.42 -36.54 11.04
CA HIS A 333 -30.86 -36.30 10.82
C HIS A 333 -31.15 -34.80 10.52
N ASP A 334 -31.98 -34.58 9.48
CA ASP A 334 -32.61 -33.35 8.94
C ASP A 334 -33.64 -32.68 9.89
N PRO A 335 -34.33 -31.54 9.57
CA PRO A 335 -33.99 -30.35 8.74
C PRO A 335 -34.54 -28.97 9.30
N ILE A 336 -34.37 -27.90 8.49
CA ILE A 336 -35.09 -26.58 8.43
C ILE A 336 -34.42 -25.39 9.17
N GLY A 337 -34.14 -24.22 8.57
CA GLY A 337 -34.53 -23.71 7.25
C GLY A 337 -33.80 -22.43 6.80
N ASN A 338 -33.85 -22.26 5.47
CA ASN A 338 -33.50 -21.15 4.58
C ASN A 338 -33.10 -19.77 5.14
N TYR A 339 -31.91 -19.31 4.73
CA TYR A 339 -31.70 -17.92 4.26
C TYR A 339 -31.01 -17.96 2.89
N ALA A 340 -31.82 -17.88 1.83
CA ALA A 340 -31.38 -17.69 0.46
C ALA A 340 -31.82 -16.29 0.00
N SER A 341 -30.99 -15.28 0.29
CA SER A 341 -31.15 -13.95 -0.30
C SER A 341 -29.89 -13.11 -0.08
N HIS A 342 -28.83 -13.36 -0.86
CA HIS A 342 -27.82 -12.35 -1.29
C HIS A 342 -26.75 -13.00 -2.21
N ARG A 343 -27.18 -13.69 -3.28
CA ARG A 343 -26.26 -14.33 -4.26
C ARG A 343 -26.01 -13.52 -5.54
N ARG A 344 -26.34 -12.22 -5.60
CA ARG A 344 -26.24 -11.44 -6.85
C ARG A 344 -25.15 -10.36 -6.94
N GLY A 345 -24.43 -10.03 -5.86
CA GLY A 345 -23.34 -9.03 -5.91
C GLY A 345 -21.93 -9.61 -6.16
N ILE A 346 -21.62 -10.77 -5.57
CA ILE A 346 -20.26 -11.30 -5.51
C ILE A 346 -19.81 -11.93 -6.84
N GLY A 347 -20.74 -12.53 -7.60
CA GLY A 347 -20.46 -13.09 -8.91
C GLY A 347 -20.08 -12.04 -9.97
N GLY A 348 -20.50 -10.78 -9.79
CA GLY A 348 -20.13 -9.67 -10.67
C GLY A 348 -18.69 -9.23 -10.49
N VAL A 349 -18.24 -9.12 -9.24
CA VAL A 349 -16.86 -8.71 -8.89
C VAL A 349 -15.85 -9.78 -9.31
N ILE A 350 -16.15 -11.07 -9.10
CA ILE A 350 -15.27 -12.17 -9.53
C ILE A 350 -15.18 -12.21 -11.07
N LYS A 351 -16.32 -12.08 -11.78
CA LYS A 351 -16.31 -12.00 -13.25
C LYS A 351 -15.57 -10.76 -13.76
N LEU A 352 -15.63 -9.64 -13.05
CA LEU A 352 -14.89 -8.42 -13.38
C LEU A 352 -13.39 -8.64 -13.22
N ILE A 353 -12.94 -9.24 -12.11
CA ILE A 353 -11.55 -9.59 -11.86
C ILE A 353 -11.04 -10.58 -12.91
N GLU A 354 -11.80 -11.62 -13.25
CA GLU A 354 -11.45 -12.58 -14.30
C GLU A 354 -11.41 -11.93 -15.70
N LYS A 355 -12.32 -11.01 -15.97
CA LYS A 355 -12.37 -10.26 -17.25
C LYS A 355 -11.20 -9.28 -17.35
N LEU A 356 -10.85 -8.59 -16.27
CA LEU A 356 -9.66 -7.74 -16.18
C LEU A 356 -8.38 -8.57 -16.30
N PHE A 357 -8.34 -9.78 -15.73
CA PHE A 357 -7.24 -10.74 -15.86
C PHE A 357 -7.04 -11.20 -17.31
N LYS A 358 -8.12 -11.52 -18.02
CA LYS A 358 -8.04 -11.87 -19.45
C LYS A 358 -7.66 -10.67 -20.32
N ARG A 359 -8.12 -9.46 -19.96
CA ARG A 359 -7.84 -8.24 -20.71
C ARG A 359 -6.40 -7.75 -20.51
N SER A 360 -5.83 -7.93 -19.32
CA SER A 360 -4.41 -7.66 -19.07
C SER A 360 -3.54 -8.63 -19.86
N GLN A 361 -3.81 -9.95 -19.83
CA GLN A 361 -3.09 -10.93 -20.66
C GLN A 361 -3.20 -10.63 -22.17
N ALA A 362 -4.35 -10.15 -22.64
CA ALA A 362 -4.54 -9.75 -24.04
C ALA A 362 -3.78 -8.47 -24.42
N MET A 363 -3.72 -7.47 -23.53
CA MET A 363 -2.95 -6.24 -23.79
C MET A 363 -1.43 -6.48 -23.78
N PHE A 364 -0.94 -7.41 -22.96
CA PHE A 364 0.50 -7.74 -22.90
C PHE A 364 0.94 -8.71 -24.00
N SER A 365 0.02 -9.48 -24.61
CA SER A 365 0.31 -10.37 -25.75
C SER A 365 0.19 -9.69 -27.12
N SER A 366 -0.57 -8.59 -27.24
CA SER A 366 -0.59 -7.78 -28.45
C SER A 366 0.61 -6.83 -28.46
N GLY A 367 1.71 -7.22 -29.11
CA GLY A 367 2.99 -6.50 -29.20
C GLY A 367 2.96 -5.11 -29.88
N LYS A 368 2.04 -4.22 -29.50
CA LYS A 368 2.06 -2.80 -29.84
C LYS A 368 2.65 -2.01 -28.67
N THR A 369 3.97 -2.09 -28.59
CA THR A 369 4.81 -1.25 -27.75
C THR A 369 4.64 0.23 -28.12
N LYS A 370 4.02 1.01 -27.24
CA LYS A 370 4.40 2.43 -27.11
C LYS A 370 5.40 2.51 -25.97
N ARG A 371 6.62 2.84 -26.37
CA ARG A 371 7.80 3.18 -25.59
C ARG A 371 7.42 4.01 -24.34
N TRP A 372 7.56 3.42 -23.17
CA TRP A 372 7.47 4.13 -21.90
C TRP A 372 8.85 4.65 -21.56
N ASP A 373 9.16 5.89 -21.98
CA ASP A 373 10.26 6.65 -21.41
C ASP A 373 9.78 7.17 -20.04
N VAL A 374 9.90 6.34 -19.01
CA VAL A 374 9.55 6.69 -17.63
C VAL A 374 10.83 6.59 -16.81
N LEU A 375 11.27 7.73 -16.28
CA LEU A 375 12.49 8.01 -15.48
C LEU A 375 13.75 8.48 -16.22
N GLY A 376 13.61 9.24 -17.31
CA GLY A 376 14.68 10.10 -17.83
C GLY A 376 14.20 11.54 -17.96
N GLY A 377 14.45 12.38 -16.95
CA GLY A 377 14.06 13.79 -17.02
C GLY A 377 13.83 14.49 -15.68
N MET A 378 14.70 14.28 -14.70
CA MET A 378 14.91 15.29 -13.65
C MET A 378 16.04 16.21 -14.12
N ASP A 379 15.73 17.10 -15.06
CA ASP A 379 16.67 18.11 -15.52
C ASP A 379 16.63 19.28 -14.51
N VAL A 380 17.71 19.38 -13.74
CA VAL A 380 17.90 20.40 -12.71
C VAL A 380 18.37 21.67 -13.41
N HIS A 381 17.48 22.63 -13.65
CA HIS A 381 17.87 23.97 -14.05
C HIS A 381 17.36 25.07 -13.10
N TRP A 382 18.33 25.88 -12.70
CA TRP A 382 18.27 26.96 -11.73
C TRP A 382 17.29 28.06 -12.13
N ARG A 383 16.67 28.68 -11.12
CA ARG A 383 15.80 29.86 -11.27
C ARG A 383 16.50 30.99 -12.03
N LYS A 384 15.75 31.65 -12.92
CA LYS A 384 15.81 33.11 -13.07
C LYS A 384 14.41 33.64 -13.39
N ALA A 385 13.90 34.53 -12.53
CA ALA A 385 12.63 35.22 -12.71
C ALA A 385 12.83 36.49 -13.55
N ILE A 386 12.05 36.64 -14.63
CA ILE A 386 11.63 37.87 -15.34
C ILE A 386 10.38 37.38 -16.12
N GLY A 387 9.15 37.88 -16.06
CA GLY A 387 8.62 39.24 -15.94
C GLY A 387 7.74 39.51 -17.17
N ASN A 388 6.44 39.75 -16.94
CA ASN A 388 5.43 40.39 -17.82
C ASN A 388 4.81 39.63 -19.02
N GLY A 389 3.47 39.65 -19.08
CA GLY A 389 2.75 40.21 -20.23
C GLY A 389 1.82 39.29 -21.04
N PHE A 390 0.51 39.56 -20.91
CA PHE A 390 -0.51 39.66 -21.97
C PHE A 390 -0.93 38.45 -22.86
N GLU A 391 -2.23 38.13 -22.73
CA GLU A 391 -3.27 38.01 -23.78
C GLU A 391 -3.24 36.99 -24.95
N SER A 392 -4.37 36.25 -25.02
CA SER A 392 -5.33 36.14 -26.16
C SER A 392 -5.42 34.85 -27.01
N LYS A 393 -6.62 34.24 -26.91
CA LYS A 393 -7.54 33.66 -27.92
C LYS A 393 -7.01 33.08 -29.26
N GLY A 394 -7.54 31.90 -29.63
CA GLY A 394 -8.18 31.73 -30.97
C GLY A 394 -8.23 30.33 -31.62
N ARG A 395 -9.48 29.85 -31.80
CA ARG A 395 -10.08 29.04 -32.91
C ARG A 395 -9.88 27.51 -33.02
N GLU A 396 -11.00 26.79 -32.82
CA GLU A 396 -11.77 25.97 -33.81
C GLU A 396 -11.07 25.54 -35.12
N ALA A 397 -11.35 24.40 -35.77
CA ALA A 397 -12.21 23.21 -35.63
C ALA A 397 -11.90 22.31 -36.85
N VAL A 398 -12.05 20.98 -36.76
CA VAL A 398 -12.49 20.12 -37.90
C VAL A 398 -13.22 18.89 -37.36
N GLU A 399 -14.51 18.81 -37.67
CA GLU A 399 -15.39 17.65 -37.49
C GLU A 399 -15.27 16.64 -38.65
N SER A 400 -15.84 15.46 -38.41
CA SER A 400 -16.59 14.58 -39.33
C SER A 400 -15.88 13.36 -39.95
N PHE A 401 -16.08 12.22 -39.31
CA PHE A 401 -16.64 10.96 -39.85
C PHE A 401 -17.26 10.26 -38.61
N GLY A 402 -18.52 9.85 -38.52
CA GLY A 402 -19.48 9.41 -39.53
C GLY A 402 -20.03 8.06 -39.07
N ALA A 403 -21.07 8.11 -38.21
CA ALA A 403 -22.09 7.12 -37.85
C ALA A 403 -21.85 5.61 -38.11
N PHE A 404 -22.03 4.78 -37.06
CA PHE A 404 -22.97 3.65 -37.10
C PHE A 404 -23.43 3.34 -35.67
N GLY A 405 -24.73 3.49 -35.42
CA GLY A 405 -25.36 3.13 -34.16
C GLY A 405 -25.73 1.65 -34.11
N PHE A 406 -25.71 1.09 -32.91
CA PHE A 406 -26.63 0.04 -32.50
C PHE A 406 -27.14 0.36 -31.10
N LYS A 407 -28.44 0.64 -31.03
CA LYS A 407 -29.26 0.49 -29.84
C LYS A 407 -29.39 -1.02 -29.60
N GLU A 408 -29.14 -1.48 -28.39
CA GLU A 408 -29.88 -2.62 -27.87
C GLU A 408 -30.09 -2.48 -26.37
N THR A 409 -31.35 -2.19 -26.07
CA THR A 409 -32.01 -2.20 -24.78
C THR A 409 -32.12 -3.64 -24.31
N PHE A 410 -31.72 -3.95 -23.08
CA PHE A 410 -32.21 -5.14 -22.38
C PHE A 410 -32.66 -4.77 -20.98
N VAL A 411 -33.98 -4.76 -20.84
CA VAL A 411 -34.73 -4.91 -19.59
C VAL A 411 -34.65 -6.37 -19.18
N VAL A 412 -34.29 -6.67 -17.93
CA VAL A 412 -34.71 -7.91 -17.27
C VAL A 412 -35.10 -7.57 -15.83
N GLU A 413 -36.39 -7.70 -15.56
CA GLU A 413 -37.01 -7.74 -14.23
C GLU A 413 -36.61 -9.02 -13.47
N LEU A 414 -36.67 -8.88 -12.13
CA LEU A 414 -36.48 -9.85 -11.03
C LEU A 414 -35.06 -10.12 -10.55
#